data_AF-A0ABD6CA33-F1
#
_entry.id   AF-A0ABD6CA33-F1
#
_cell.length_a   1.000
_cell.length_b   1.000
_cell.length_c   1.000
_cell.angle_alpha   90.00
_cell.angle_beta   90.00
_cell.angle_gamma   90.00
#
_symmetry.space_group_name_H-M   'P 1'
#
loop_
_entity.id
_entity.type
_entity.pdbx_description
1 polymer ?
#
loop_
_entity_poly.entity_id
_entity_poly.type
_entity_poly.pdbx_seq_one_letter_code
_entity_poly.pdbx_strand_id
1 'polypeptide(L)'
;MTGCHAEHDELAADVEGHEGVEAAWAAESFTDQVLFVEVPDDRDVPDAVIDRLAAHGLTGASEAYGIASGDDSSSAGPVGDRHQHRFVDPEASDWLAGRAGD
;
A
#
# COMPACT_ATOMS: atom_id res chain seq x y z
N MET A 1 15.45 10.38 -11.06
CA MET A 1 14.45 10.22 -9.99
C MET A 1 13.32 9.36 -10.54
N THR A 2 13.64 8.11 -10.89
CA THR A 2 12.72 7.18 -11.60
C THR A 2 12.82 5.75 -11.05
N GLY A 3 13.76 5.47 -10.14
CA GLY A 3 13.97 4.13 -9.58
C GLY A 3 12.85 3.71 -8.64
N CYS A 4 12.54 4.51 -7.62
CA CYS A 4 11.54 4.19 -6.59
C CYS A 4 10.10 4.10 -7.13
N HIS A 5 9.77 4.94 -8.11
CA HIS A 5 8.45 4.92 -8.73
C HIS A 5 8.24 3.68 -9.62
N ALA A 6 9.26 3.31 -10.40
CA ALA A 6 9.21 2.09 -11.21
C ALA A 6 9.12 0.83 -10.34
N GLU A 7 9.85 0.80 -9.21
CA GLU A 7 9.85 -0.36 -8.31
C GLU A 7 8.47 -0.61 -7.66
N HIS A 8 7.73 0.45 -7.29
CA HIS A 8 6.35 0.27 -6.81
C HIS A 8 5.34 0.01 -7.92
N ASP A 9 5.55 0.51 -9.13
CA ASP A 9 4.67 0.18 -10.27
C ASP A 9 4.81 -1.30 -10.64
N GLU A 10 6.04 -1.83 -10.62
CA GLU A 10 6.30 -3.26 -10.78
C GLU A 10 5.69 -4.08 -9.64
N LEU A 11 5.78 -3.60 -8.39
CA LEU A 11 5.14 -4.25 -7.25
C LEU A 11 3.60 -4.24 -7.36
N ALA A 12 3.01 -3.13 -7.81
CA ALA A 12 1.57 -3.03 -8.03
C ALA A 12 1.11 -4.00 -9.12
N ALA A 13 1.86 -4.10 -10.23
CA ALA A 13 1.56 -5.05 -11.31
C ALA A 13 1.69 -6.52 -10.84
N ASP A 14 2.65 -6.83 -9.98
CA ASP A 14 2.80 -8.15 -9.36
C ASP A 14 1.58 -8.48 -8.46
N VAL A 15 1.17 -7.53 -7.63
CA VAL A 15 -0.01 -7.66 -6.75
C VAL A 15 -1.31 -7.81 -7.54
N GLU A 16 -1.50 -7.04 -8.62
CA GLU A 16 -2.68 -7.15 -9.49
C GLU A 16 -2.79 -8.55 -10.13
N GLY A 17 -1.67 -9.24 -10.33
CA GLY A 17 -1.64 -10.61 -10.85
C GLY A 17 -2.10 -11.70 -9.87
N HIS A 18 -2.31 -11.37 -8.60
CA HIS A 18 -2.72 -12.35 -7.58
C HIS A 18 -4.22 -12.67 -7.62
N GLU A 19 -4.55 -13.94 -7.43
CA GLU A 19 -5.94 -14.38 -7.30
C GLU A 19 -6.60 -13.71 -6.08
N GLY A 20 -7.72 -13.02 -6.32
CA GLY A 20 -8.46 -12.30 -5.28
C GLY A 20 -8.22 -10.79 -5.28
N VAL A 21 -7.28 -10.29 -6.07
CA VAL A 21 -7.09 -8.85 -6.32
C VAL A 21 -7.83 -8.45 -7.59
N GLU A 22 -8.61 -7.37 -7.51
CA GLU A 22 -9.38 -6.81 -8.63
C GLU A 22 -8.58 -5.73 -9.38
N ALA A 23 -7.80 -4.96 -8.64
CA ALA A 23 -6.92 -3.92 -9.17
C ALA A 23 -5.84 -3.57 -8.12
N ALA A 24 -4.66 -3.19 -8.59
CA ALA A 24 -3.64 -2.60 -7.72
C ALA A 24 -2.87 -1.50 -8.45
N TRP A 25 -2.59 -0.39 -7.76
CA TRP A 25 -1.82 0.70 -8.34
C TRP A 25 -1.01 1.44 -7.28
N ALA A 26 0.16 1.91 -7.70
CA ALA A 26 0.97 2.83 -6.92
C ALA A 26 0.48 4.27 -7.12
N ALA A 27 0.47 5.04 -6.05
CA ALA A 27 0.19 6.46 -6.03
C ALA A 27 1.21 7.18 -5.14
N GLU A 28 1.45 8.45 -5.43
CA GLU A 28 2.28 9.30 -4.57
C GLU A 28 1.37 10.17 -3.71
N SER A 29 1.47 10.02 -2.40
CA SER A 29 0.95 10.98 -1.44
C SER A 29 2.06 11.98 -1.10
N PHE A 30 1.69 13.17 -0.63
CA PHE A 30 2.57 14.35 -0.50
C PHE A 30 3.93 14.11 0.21
N THR A 31 4.01 13.07 1.04
CA THR A 31 5.21 12.66 1.80
C THR A 31 5.57 11.18 1.63
N ASP A 32 4.69 10.38 1.03
CA ASP A 32 4.77 8.92 1.13
C ASP A 32 4.35 8.27 -0.18
N GLN A 33 5.00 7.18 -0.54
CA GLN A 33 4.57 6.36 -1.66
C GLN A 33 3.56 5.33 -1.14
N VAL A 34 2.39 5.29 -1.79
CA VAL A 34 1.22 4.55 -1.33
C VAL A 34 0.84 3.53 -2.39
N LEU A 35 0.55 2.31 -1.99
CA LEU A 35 0.02 1.27 -2.86
C LEU A 35 -1.43 0.97 -2.47
N PHE A 36 -2.32 1.05 -3.45
CA PHE A 36 -3.72 0.73 -3.30
C PHE A 36 -3.97 -0.68 -3.82
N VAL A 37 -4.69 -1.48 -3.05
CA VAL A 37 -5.16 -2.81 -3.43
C VAL A 37 -6.67 -2.83 -3.31
N GLU A 38 -7.35 -3.16 -4.40
CA GLU A 38 -8.79 -3.39 -4.40
C GLU A 38 -9.09 -4.88 -4.45
N VAL A 39 -9.98 -5.32 -3.56
CA VAL A 39 -10.50 -6.69 -3.50
C VAL A 39 -12.03 -6.65 -3.57
N PRO A 40 -12.70 -7.76 -3.89
CA PRO A 40 -14.15 -7.85 -3.80
C PRO A 40 -14.64 -7.53 -2.37
N ASP A 41 -15.78 -6.87 -2.21
CA ASP A 41 -16.31 -6.47 -0.88
C ASP A 41 -16.54 -7.65 0.09
N ASP A 42 -16.81 -8.84 -0.44
CA ASP A 42 -16.96 -10.09 0.33
C ASP A 42 -15.62 -10.82 0.60
N ARG A 43 -14.47 -10.17 0.36
CA ARG A 43 -13.14 -10.78 0.54
C ARG A 43 -12.13 -9.81 1.15
N ASP A 44 -11.22 -10.37 1.92
CA ASP A 44 -10.05 -9.67 2.43
C ASP A 44 -8.87 -9.77 1.45
N VAL A 45 -7.85 -8.94 1.67
CA VAL A 45 -6.58 -9.04 0.94
C VAL A 45 -5.93 -10.40 1.21
N PRO A 46 -5.50 -11.14 0.17
CA PRO A 46 -4.83 -12.42 0.36
C PRO A 46 -3.59 -12.28 1.25
N ASP A 47 -3.38 -13.20 2.20
CA ASP A 47 -2.19 -13.18 3.08
C ASP A 47 -0.88 -13.12 2.29
N ALA A 48 -0.82 -13.81 1.13
CA ALA A 48 0.34 -13.79 0.25
C ALA A 48 0.67 -12.39 -0.29
N VAL A 49 -0.34 -11.55 -0.53
CA VAL A 49 -0.17 -10.16 -0.93
C VAL A 49 0.31 -9.33 0.27
N ILE A 50 -0.26 -9.55 1.45
CA ILE A 50 0.14 -8.86 2.68
C ILE A 50 1.61 -9.15 3.02
N ASP A 51 2.01 -10.43 3.04
CA ASP A 51 3.39 -10.86 3.29
C ASP A 51 4.37 -10.25 2.29
N ARG A 52 3.95 -10.14 1.02
CA ARG A 52 4.79 -9.59 -0.04
C ARG A 52 4.97 -8.10 0.12
N LEU A 53 3.89 -7.36 0.38
CA LEU A 53 3.95 -5.92 0.67
C LEU A 53 4.82 -5.65 1.90
N ALA A 54 4.67 -6.44 2.96
CA ALA A 54 5.49 -6.35 4.17
C ALA A 54 6.98 -6.65 3.90
N ALA A 55 7.29 -7.61 3.04
CA ALA A 55 8.68 -7.92 2.62
C ALA A 55 9.34 -6.78 1.84
N HIS A 56 8.53 -5.94 1.18
CA HIS A 56 8.96 -4.73 0.47
C HIS A 56 8.95 -3.47 1.36
N GLY A 57 8.61 -3.58 2.65
CA GLY A 57 8.60 -2.45 3.59
C GLY A 57 7.28 -1.70 3.68
N LEU A 58 6.27 -2.08 2.88
CA LEU A 58 4.95 -1.46 2.93
C LEU A 58 4.14 -2.01 4.11
N THR A 59 3.53 -1.13 4.88
CA THR A 59 2.59 -1.50 5.96
C THR A 59 1.22 -0.85 5.77
N GLY A 60 0.19 -1.42 6.39
CA GLY A 60 -1.16 -0.88 6.37
C GLY A 60 -1.17 0.56 6.85
N ALA A 61 -1.87 1.44 6.14
CA ALA A 61 -1.77 2.88 6.39
C ALA A 61 -2.16 3.29 7.82
N SER A 62 -3.06 2.56 8.46
CA SER A 62 -3.41 2.83 9.86
C SER A 62 -2.26 2.51 10.80
N GLU A 63 -1.55 1.41 10.56
CA GLU A 63 -0.34 1.05 11.31
C GLU A 63 0.78 2.08 11.05
N ALA A 64 1.02 2.46 9.79
CA ALA A 64 2.01 3.47 9.42
C ALA A 64 1.78 4.81 10.12
N TYR A 65 0.53 5.26 10.21
CA TYR A 65 0.16 6.53 10.86
C TYR A 65 -0.06 6.40 12.38
N GLY A 66 0.17 5.23 12.98
CA GLY A 66 -0.06 4.99 14.40
C GLY A 66 -1.53 5.16 14.83
N ILE A 67 -2.46 5.00 13.88
CA ILE A 67 -3.89 5.02 14.11
C ILE A 67 -4.27 3.64 14.65
N ALA A 68 -4.90 3.61 15.83
CA ALA A 68 -5.51 2.40 16.35
C ALA A 68 -6.71 2.02 15.47
N SER A 69 -6.44 1.37 14.35
CA SER A 69 -7.43 0.64 13.58
C SER A 69 -7.61 -0.74 14.21
N GLY A 70 -8.81 -1.31 14.08
CA GLY A 70 -9.15 -2.63 14.63
C GLY A 70 -8.40 -3.76 13.92
N ASP A 71 -9.08 -4.87 13.66
CA ASP A 71 -8.48 -6.05 13.00
C ASP A 71 -7.87 -5.74 11.61
N ASP A 72 -8.32 -4.67 10.93
CA ASP A 72 -7.87 -4.32 9.59
C ASP A 72 -7.12 -2.98 9.55
N SER A 73 -5.79 -3.05 9.66
CA SER A 73 -4.91 -1.87 9.66
C SER A 73 -4.71 -1.24 8.27
N SER A 74 -5.17 -1.91 7.21
CA SER A 74 -4.99 -1.50 5.81
C SER A 74 -6.27 -0.97 5.16
N SER A 75 -7.45 -1.30 5.69
CA SER A 75 -8.75 -0.84 5.15
C SER A 75 -8.81 0.68 4.95
N ALA A 76 -9.04 1.08 3.70
CA ALA A 76 -9.41 2.44 3.31
C ALA A 76 -10.94 2.60 3.12
N GLY A 77 -11.68 1.49 3.16
CA GLY A 77 -13.14 1.41 3.07
C GLY A 77 -13.66 0.94 1.71
N PRO A 78 -14.98 0.77 1.58
CA PRO A 78 -15.61 0.28 0.35
C PRO A 78 -15.62 1.35 -0.76
N VAL A 79 -15.39 0.89 -1.99
CA VAL A 79 -15.42 1.66 -3.24
C VAL A 79 -16.31 0.93 -4.25
N GLY A 80 -17.60 1.28 -4.28
CA GLY A 80 -18.58 0.57 -5.10
C GLY A 80 -18.81 -0.84 -4.57
N ASP A 81 -18.58 -1.85 -5.41
CA ASP A 81 -18.70 -3.29 -5.07
C ASP A 81 -17.36 -3.90 -4.62
N ARG A 82 -16.38 -3.06 -4.27
CA ARG A 82 -15.02 -3.44 -3.88
C ARG A 82 -14.68 -2.89 -2.52
N HIS A 83 -13.71 -3.51 -1.86
CA HIS A 83 -13.10 -2.99 -0.66
C HIS A 83 -11.67 -2.55 -0.98
N GLN A 84 -11.35 -1.30 -0.66
CA GLN A 84 -10.05 -0.71 -0.94
C GLN A 84 -9.16 -0.78 0.29
N HIS A 85 -7.92 -1.21 0.10
CA HIS A 85 -6.88 -1.25 1.11
C HIS A 85 -5.72 -0.34 0.70
N ARG A 86 -5.14 0.34 1.67
CA ARG A 86 -4.05 1.31 1.51
C ARG A 86 -2.84 0.86 2.29
N PHE A 87 -1.74 0.66 1.58
CA PHE A 87 -0.43 0.34 2.14
C PHE A 87 0.53 1.49 1.86
N VAL A 88 1.36 1.83 2.84
CA VAL A 88 2.25 2.98 2.80
C VAL A 88 3.67 2.48 3.01
N ASP A 89 4.60 3.00 2.24
CA ASP A 89 6.02 2.84 2.51
C ASP A 89 6.50 3.96 3.44
N PRO A 90 6.78 3.67 4.74
CA PRO A 90 7.22 4.68 5.69
C PRO A 90 8.68 5.11 5.48
N GLU A 91 9.49 4.29 4.78
CA GLU A 91 10.91 4.57 4.54
C GLU A 91 11.12 5.66 3.46
N ALA A 92 10.19 5.80 2.51
CA ALA A 92 10.14 6.94 1.57
C ALA A 92 10.08 8.29 2.31
N SER A 93 9.39 8.34 3.46
CA SER A 93 9.25 9.54 4.29
C SER A 93 10.57 9.91 4.99
N ASP A 94 11.33 8.92 5.47
CA ASP A 94 12.62 9.13 6.16
C ASP A 94 13.68 9.71 5.20
N TRP A 95 13.71 9.22 3.95
CA TRP A 95 14.61 9.75 2.92
C TRP A 95 14.30 11.20 2.54
N LEU A 96 13.02 11.59 2.47
CA LEU A 96 12.61 12.98 2.22
C LEU A 96 12.89 13.89 3.42
N ALA A 97 12.67 13.41 4.65
CA ALA A 97 12.97 14.15 5.88
C ALA A 97 14.48 14.41 6.06
N GLY A 98 15.33 13.46 5.68
CA GLY A 98 16.79 13.61 5.69
C GLY A 98 17.33 14.66 4.71
N ARG A 99 16.54 15.07 3.70
CA ARG A 99 16.93 16.06 2.68
C ARG A 99 16.44 17.48 2.97
N ALA A 100 15.40 17.64 3.80
CA ALA A 100 14.89 18.95 4.19
C ALA A 100 15.72 19.65 5.29
N GLY A 101 16.80 19.00 5.75
CA GLY A 101 17.70 19.47 6.81
C GLY A 101 19.12 19.81 6.36
N ASP A 102 19.36 20.09 5.07
CA ASP A 102 20.63 20.68 4.57
C ASP A 102 20.44 22.12 4.08
#